data_AF-A0A1D2R7S8-F1
#
_entry.id   AF-A0A1D2R7S8-F1
#
_cell.length_a   1.000
_cell.length_b   1.000
_cell.length_c   1.000
_cell.angle_alpha   90.00
_cell.angle_beta   90.00
_cell.angle_gamma   90.00
#
_symmetry.space_group_name_H-M   'P 1'
#
loop_
_entity.id
_entity.type
_entity.pdbx_description
1 polymer ?
#
loop_
_entity_poly.entity_id
_entity_poly.type
_entity_poly.pdbx_seq_one_letter_code
_entity_poly.pdbx_strand_id
1 'polypeptide(L)' 'MIIGGGGNTKRFIEELMGCRITVHGKTVGIIGPLDECYSAKEAIAMLASGASHGSVYRFLEREKQNILEQKFK' A
#
# COMPACT_ATOMS: atom_id res chain seq x y z
N MET A 1 -10.88 -6.77 -0.46
CA MET A 1 -10.81 -6.73 -1.94
C MET A 1 -9.72 -5.73 -2.33
N ILE A 2 -8.72 -6.10 -3.12
CA ILE A 2 -7.51 -5.26 -3.33
C ILE A 2 -7.82 -3.93 -4.03
N ILE A 3 -8.70 -3.96 -5.04
CA ILE A 3 -9.10 -2.77 -5.80
C ILE A 3 -10.11 -1.93 -5.00
N GLY A 4 -10.89 -2.54 -4.09
CA GLY A 4 -12.04 -1.92 -3.45
C GLY A 4 -13.15 -1.58 -4.46
N GLY A 5 -14.31 -1.11 -4.00
CA GLY A 5 -15.34 -0.57 -4.88
C GLY A 5 -14.80 0.65 -5.64
N GLY A 6 -14.71 0.58 -6.97
CA GLY A 6 -14.30 1.70 -7.83
C GLY A 6 -12.81 2.06 -7.84
N GLY A 7 -11.91 1.25 -7.26
CA GLY A 7 -10.47 1.55 -7.26
C GLY A 7 -9.96 2.40 -6.10
N ASN A 8 -10.82 2.72 -5.12
CA ASN A 8 -10.50 3.61 -4.01
C ASN A 8 -9.33 3.12 -3.15
N THR A 9 -9.26 1.82 -2.85
CA THR A 9 -8.19 1.27 -2.00
C THR A 9 -6.84 1.30 -2.70
N LYS A 10 -6.79 0.93 -3.99
CA LYS A 10 -5.57 1.05 -4.78
C LYS A 10 -5.07 2.49 -4.79
N ARG A 11 -5.96 3.44 -5.10
CA ARG A 11 -5.63 4.87 -5.19
C ARG A 11 -5.11 5.41 -3.87
N PHE A 12 -5.72 5.03 -2.75
CA PHE A 12 -5.25 5.41 -1.43
C PHE A 12 -3.80 4.95 -1.15
N ILE A 13 -3.48 3.70 -1.48
CA ILE A 13 -2.13 3.15 -1.28
C ILE A 13 -1.12 3.89 -2.17
N GLU A 14 -1.48 4.13 -3.44
CA GLU A 14 -0.65 4.88 -4.38
C GLU A 14 -0.37 6.31 -3.89
N GLU A 15 -1.40 7.02 -3.44
CA GLU A 15 -1.29 8.42 -2.96
C GLU A 15 -0.48 8.51 -1.66
N LEU A 16 -0.72 7.63 -0.69
CA LEU A 16 -0.04 7.67 0.60
C LEU A 16 1.44 7.27 0.50
N MET A 17 1.72 6.22 -0.26
CA MET A 17 3.08 5.69 -0.42
C MET A 17 3.84 6.34 -1.58
N GLY A 18 3.20 7.18 -2.40
CA GLY A 18 3.87 7.79 -3.55
C GLY A 18 4.38 6.76 -4.56
N CYS A 19 3.63 5.65 -4.72
CA CYS A 19 3.97 4.56 -5.65
C CYS A 19 2.86 4.40 -6.71
N ARG A 20 3.15 3.65 -7.77
CA ARG A 20 2.17 3.22 -8.77
C ARG A 20 1.94 1.73 -8.68
N ILE A 21 0.69 1.32 -8.77
CA ILE A 21 0.22 -0.06 -8.64
C ILE A 21 -0.57 -0.45 -9.88
N THR A 22 -0.20 -1.58 -10.48
CA THR A 22 -0.93 -2.18 -11.61
C THR A 22 -1.42 -3.56 -11.21
N VAL A 23 -2.70 -3.85 -11.42
CA VAL A 23 -3.29 -5.15 -11.08
C VAL A 23 -3.73 -5.83 -12.38
N HIS A 24 -3.23 -7.03 -12.63
CA HIS A 24 -3.57 -7.85 -13.78
C HIS A 24 -3.93 -9.27 -13.34
N GLY A 25 -5.22 -9.58 -13.27
CA GLY A 25 -5.71 -10.87 -12.77
C GLY A 25 -5.27 -11.12 -11.32
N LYS A 26 -4.33 -12.05 -11.13
CA LYS A 26 -3.74 -12.41 -9.83
C LYS A 26 -2.37 -11.78 -9.58
N THR A 27 -1.86 -11.02 -10.54
CA THR A 27 -0.54 -10.40 -10.48
C THR A 27 -0.68 -8.92 -10.14
N VAL A 28 0.15 -8.44 -9.21
CA VAL A 28 0.24 -7.03 -8.85
C VAL A 28 1.65 -6.53 -9.09
N GLY A 29 1.79 -5.49 -9.89
CA GLY A 29 3.04 -4.74 -10.09
C GLY A 29 3.02 -3.47 -9.25
N ILE A 30 4.15 -3.14 -8.63
CA ILE A 30 4.36 -1.94 -7.81
C ILE A 30 5.65 -1.28 -8.29
N ILE A 31 5.61 0.04 -8.52
CA ILE A 31 6.79 0.82 -8.89
C ILE A 31 6.85 2.11 -8.08
N GLY A 32 8.02 2.41 -7.54
CA GLY A 32 8.24 3.54 -6.64
C GLY A 32 9.56 3.37 -5.89
N PRO A 33 9.82 4.20 -4.87
CA PRO A 33 10.99 4.06 -4.03
C PRO A 33 10.89 2.80 -3.15
N LEU A 34 12.05 2.27 -2.75
CA LEU A 34 12.19 0.90 -2.23
C LEU A 34 11.34 0.65 -0.98
N ASP A 35 11.48 1.51 0.04
CA ASP A 35 10.78 1.35 1.32
C ASP A 35 9.27 1.48 1.15
N GLU A 36 8.85 2.46 0.34
CA GLU A 36 7.45 2.67 0.01
C GLU A 36 6.84 1.48 -0.76
N CYS A 37 7.61 0.84 -1.65
CA CYS A 37 7.19 -0.38 -2.34
C CYS A 37 7.02 -1.55 -1.37
N TYR A 38 7.89 -1.69 -0.36
CA TYR A 38 7.76 -2.74 0.64
C TYR A 38 6.49 -2.59 1.46
N SER A 39 6.20 -1.39 1.98
CA SER A 39 4.98 -1.15 2.74
C SER A 39 3.72 -1.31 1.88
N ALA A 40 3.75 -0.88 0.60
CA ALA A 40 2.65 -1.10 -0.33
C ALA A 40 2.40 -2.59 -0.61
N LYS A 41 3.48 -3.39 -0.78
CA LYS A 41 3.39 -4.84 -0.94
C LYS A 41 2.71 -5.50 0.26
N GLU A 42 3.10 -5.10 1.47
CA GLU A 42 2.55 -5.67 2.71
C GLU A 42 1.06 -5.32 2.85
N ALA A 43 0.67 -4.08 2.57
CA ALA A 43 -0.72 -3.67 2.55
C ALA A 43 -1.57 -4.48 1.55
N ILE A 44 -1.05 -4.75 0.35
CA ILE A 44 -1.71 -5.61 -0.64
C ILE A 44 -1.83 -7.05 -0.12
N ALA A 45 -0.80 -7.59 0.52
CA ALA A 45 -0.81 -8.93 1.11
C ALA A 45 -1.85 -9.05 2.25
N MET A 46 -1.95 -8.03 3.11
CA MET A 46 -2.98 -7.93 4.14
C MET A 46 -4.39 -7.96 3.53
N LEU A 47 -4.63 -7.16 2.49
CA LEU A 47 -5.92 -7.14 1.77
C LEU A 47 -6.24 -8.49 1.11
N ALA A 48 -5.23 -9.15 0.55
CA ALA A 48 -5.37 -10.49 -0.04
C ALA A 48 -5.69 -11.56 1.01
N SER A 49 -5.19 -11.39 2.23
CA SER A 49 -5.42 -12.28 3.38
C SER A 49 -6.74 -12.03 4.10
N GLY A 50 -7.56 -11.08 3.61
CA GLY A 50 -8.87 -10.76 4.19
C GLY A 50 -8.85 -9.74 5.33
N ALA A 51 -7.74 -9.02 5.53
CA ALA A 51 -7.70 -7.92 6.49
C ALA A 51 -8.71 -6.82 6.12
N SER A 52 -9.24 -6.14 7.14
CA SER A 52 -10.17 -5.03 6.93
C SER A 52 -9.44 -3.83 6.33
N HIS A 53 -10.14 -3.05 5.49
CA HIS A 53 -9.55 -1.83 4.92
C HIS A 53 -9.06 -0.86 6.00
N GLY A 54 -9.76 -0.77 7.13
CA GLY A 54 -9.35 0.08 8.26
C GLY A 54 -8.06 -0.38 8.97
N SER A 55 -7.77 -1.69 9.05
CA SER A 55 -6.49 -2.15 9.59
C SER A 55 -5.34 -1.85 8.63
N VAL A 56 -5.58 -2.00 7.32
CA VAL A 56 -4.60 -1.71 6.27
C VAL A 56 -4.28 -0.22 6.21
N TYR A 57 -5.27 0.65 6.34
CA TYR A 57 -5.04 2.11 6.36
C TYR A 57 -4.19 2.54 7.55
N ARG A 58 -4.53 2.08 8.76
CA ARG A 58 -3.72 2.37 9.97
C ARG A 58 -2.30 1.85 9.86
N PHE A 59 -2.12 0.67 9.26
CA PHE A 59 -0.79 0.12 8.98
C PHE A 59 0.00 1.04 8.06
N LEU A 60 -0.56 1.46 6.93
CA LEU A 60 0.13 2.32 5.97
C LEU A 60 0.46 3.70 6.55
N GLU A 61 -0.44 4.30 7.33
CA GLU A 61 -0.18 5.58 8.00
C GLU A 61 1.01 5.48 8.96
N ARG A 62 1.08 4.38 9.73
CA ARG A 62 2.22 4.13 10.63
C ARG A 62 3.53 3.93 9.86
N GLU A 63 3.50 3.11 8.80
CA GLU A 63 4.69 2.87 7.99
C GLU A 63 5.16 4.15 7.29
N LYS A 64 4.24 5.01 6.86
CA LYS A 64 4.59 6.32 6.30
C LYS A 64 5.37 7.18 7.29
N GLN A 65 4.97 7.21 8.56
CA GLN A 65 5.71 7.91 9.60
C GLN A 65 7.09 7.29 9.84
N ASN A 66 7.18 5.96 9.91
CA ASN A 66 8.45 5.26 10.07
C ASN A 66 9.44 5.59 8.93
N ILE A 67 8.97 5.60 7.68
CA ILE A 67 9.79 5.95 6.52
C ILE A 67 10.26 7.40 6.59
N LEU A 68 9.39 8.33 7.01
CA LEU A 68 9.77 9.72 7.19
C LEU A 68 10.85 9.85 8.27
N GLU A 69 10.66 9.23 9.44
CA GLU A 69 11.65 9.22 10.52
C GLU A 69 13.01 8.65 10.10
N GLN A 70 13.01 7.58 9.30
CA GLN A 70 14.24 7.01 8.76
C GLN A 70 14.98 7.94 7.80
N LYS A 71 14.26 8.78 7.04
CA LYS A 71 14.86 9.75 6.11
C LYS A 71 15.47 10.97 6.82
N PHE A 72 15.11 11.22 8.09
CA PHE A 72 15.65 12.30 8.91
C PHE A 72 16.79 11.85 9.84
N LYS A 73 17.15 10.56 9.82
CA LYS A 73 18.37 10.02 10.43
C LYS A 73 19.52 9.99 9.43
#